data_AF-A0A7S3AIY6-F1
#
_entry.id   AF-A0A7S3AIY6-F1
#
_cell.length_a   1.000
_cell.length_b   1.000
_cell.length_c   1.000
_cell.angle_alpha   90.00
_cell.angle_beta   90.00
_cell.angle_gamma   90.00
#
_symmetry.space_group_name_H-M   'P 1'
#
loop_
_entity.id
_entity.type
_entity.pdbx_description
1 polymer ?
#
loop_
_entity_poly.entity_id
_entity_poly.type
_entity_poly.pdbx_seq_one_letter_code
_entity_poly.pdbx_strand_id
1 'polypeptide(L)'
;MTLTAAMSLIQDDWVAQKIERTANKAWTKHPETNSCFDVTAAVPANRRAGGHVSADPSDPLPGYNSATGQYCFKSSMYSDPNALRSHTGNGGMTSSLAVGKKLEVPVGPPVCGAFRERANPPNTEFRRFYERGDLPIQIEH
;
A
#
# COMPACT_ATOMS: atom_id res chain seq x y z
N MET A 1 0.46 31.61 23.91
CA MET A 1 1.89 31.50 23.55
C MET A 1 2.01 30.40 22.51
N THR A 2 2.51 30.71 21.33
CA THR A 2 2.72 29.71 20.26
C THR A 2 4.02 28.96 20.53
N LEU A 3 3.94 27.64 20.65
CA LEU A 3 5.13 26.78 20.72
C LEU A 3 5.94 26.93 19.42
N THR A 4 7.27 26.83 19.52
CA THR A 4 8.08 26.66 18.31
C THR A 4 7.82 25.28 17.71
N ALA A 5 8.06 25.11 16.41
CA ALA A 5 7.86 23.84 15.73
C ALA A 5 8.66 22.68 16.37
N ALA A 6 9.82 22.97 16.97
CA ALA A 6 10.63 21.97 17.67
C ALA A 6 10.08 21.62 19.06
N MET A 7 9.54 22.61 19.79
CA MET A 7 8.96 22.39 21.12
C MET A 7 7.69 21.54 21.04
N SER A 8 6.92 21.64 19.96
CA SER A 8 5.71 20.83 19.79
C SER A 8 6.03 19.35 19.52
N LEU A 9 7.22 19.00 19.01
CA LEU A 9 7.58 17.61 18.66
C LEU A 9 7.41 16.64 19.84
N ILE A 10 7.96 17.00 21.02
CA ILE A 10 7.91 16.14 22.20
C ILE A 10 6.50 16.08 22.76
N GLN A 11 5.80 17.22 22.80
CA GLN A 11 4.46 17.29 23.35
C GLN A 11 3.45 16.53 22.49
N ASP A 12 3.47 16.74 21.18
CA ASP A 12 2.54 16.12 20.23
C ASP A 12 2.74 14.60 20.17
N ASP A 13 3.99 14.13 20.11
CA ASP A 13 4.29 12.69 20.14
C ASP A 13 3.88 12.05 21.48
N TRP A 14 4.19 12.70 22.60
CA TRP A 14 3.79 12.20 23.92
C TRP A 14 2.27 12.11 24.07
N VAL A 15 1.53 13.14 23.61
CA VAL A 15 0.06 13.16 23.61
C VAL A 15 -0.49 12.04 22.72
N ALA A 16 0.01 11.89 21.49
CA ALA A 16 -0.41 10.84 20.57
C ALA A 16 -0.20 9.44 21.19
N GLN A 17 0.95 9.21 21.83
CA GLN A 17 1.28 7.93 22.44
C GLN A 17 0.52 7.64 23.73
N LYS A 18 0.44 8.60 24.66
CA LYS A 18 -0.05 8.38 26.03
C LYS A 18 -1.52 8.72 26.23
N ILE A 19 -1.99 9.78 25.58
CA ILE A 19 -3.39 10.24 25.68
C ILE A 19 -4.23 9.57 24.59
N GLU A 20 -3.86 9.75 23.33
CA GLU A 20 -4.66 9.27 22.19
C GLU A 20 -4.48 7.77 21.92
N ARG A 21 -3.41 7.17 22.47
CA ARG A 21 -3.07 5.75 22.31
C ARG A 21 -2.92 5.33 20.83
N THR A 22 -2.45 6.24 19.98
CA THR A 22 -2.18 6.03 18.56
C THR A 22 -0.72 5.61 18.30
N ALA A 23 -0.05 5.04 19.32
CA ALA A 23 1.38 4.71 19.30
C ALA A 23 1.85 3.85 18.09
N ASN A 24 0.96 3.03 17.52
CA ASN A 24 1.27 2.25 16.32
C ASN A 24 1.53 3.10 15.06
N LYS A 25 1.13 4.38 15.09
CA LYS A 25 1.40 5.38 14.03
C LYS A 25 2.54 6.34 14.41
N ALA A 26 2.98 6.33 15.67
CA ALA A 26 3.93 7.30 16.20
C ALA A 26 5.38 7.00 15.78
N TRP A 27 5.71 5.74 15.48
CA TRP A 27 7.05 5.39 15.06
C TRP A 27 7.09 4.31 13.98
N THR A 28 7.92 4.53 12.97
CA THR A 28 8.21 3.55 11.92
C THR A 28 9.49 2.80 12.27
N LYS A 29 9.35 1.49 12.53
CA LYS A 29 10.49 0.58 12.60
C LYS A 29 11.03 0.34 11.19
N HIS A 30 12.24 0.81 10.93
CA HIS A 30 12.94 0.51 9.70
C HIS A 30 13.92 -0.66 9.94
N PRO A 31 13.88 -1.73 9.15
CA PRO A 31 14.81 -2.85 9.31
C PRO A 31 16.26 -2.44 9.05
N GLU A 32 16.49 -1.35 8.30
CA GLU A 32 17.82 -0.90 7.92
C GLU A 32 18.56 -0.16 9.05
N THR A 33 17.87 0.30 10.11
CA THR A 33 18.45 1.21 11.12
C THR A 33 19.35 0.53 12.13
N ASN A 34 19.35 -0.80 12.23
CA ASN A 34 20.18 -1.57 13.17
C ASN A 34 20.14 -0.98 14.61
N SER A 35 21.25 -1.09 15.35
CA SER A 35 21.46 -0.47 16.66
C SER A 35 21.79 1.02 16.54
N CYS A 36 21.63 1.77 17.63
CA CYS A 36 21.99 3.20 17.72
C CYS A 36 23.48 3.48 17.45
N PHE A 37 24.35 2.54 17.78
CA PHE A 37 25.80 2.68 17.66
C PHE A 37 26.37 2.12 16.35
N ASP A 38 25.52 1.49 15.53
CA ASP A 38 25.90 0.93 14.25
C ASP A 38 25.46 1.86 13.11
N VAL A 39 26.21 1.85 12.01
CA VAL A 39 25.84 2.58 10.81
C VAL A 39 24.61 1.94 10.17
N THR A 40 23.70 2.79 9.67
CA THR A 40 22.49 2.34 8.98
C THR A 40 22.83 1.59 7.69
N ALA A 41 22.16 0.47 7.43
CA ALA A 41 22.39 -0.32 6.23
C ALA A 41 22.00 0.45 4.96
N ALA A 42 22.77 0.25 3.89
CA ALA A 42 22.50 0.88 2.60
C ALA A 42 21.16 0.40 2.02
N VAL A 43 20.32 1.36 1.62
CA VAL A 43 19.03 1.10 0.96
C VAL A 43 19.25 1.10 -0.56
N PRO A 44 18.67 0.14 -1.30
CA PRO A 44 18.82 0.10 -2.76
C PRO A 44 18.22 1.34 -3.42
N ALA A 45 18.84 1.80 -4.52
CA ALA A 45 18.47 3.06 -5.18
C ALA A 45 17.03 3.10 -5.70
N ASN A 46 16.40 1.95 -5.94
CA ASN A 46 15.00 1.84 -6.34
C ASN A 46 14.02 2.23 -5.22
N ARG A 47 14.42 2.11 -3.95
CA ARG A 47 13.62 2.49 -2.77
C ARG A 47 13.88 3.95 -2.43
N ARG A 48 13.38 4.83 -3.29
CA ARG A 48 13.44 6.29 -3.10
C ARG A 48 12.34 6.74 -2.13
N ALA A 49 12.72 7.56 -1.14
CA ALA A 49 11.78 8.24 -0.25
C ALA A 49 10.73 9.02 -1.04
N GLY A 50 9.45 8.82 -0.71
CA GLY A 50 8.32 9.48 -1.39
C GLY A 50 8.06 9.01 -2.83
N GLY A 51 8.81 8.01 -3.32
CA GLY A 51 8.54 7.37 -4.61
C GLY A 51 7.15 6.72 -4.63
N HIS A 52 6.51 6.74 -5.80
CA HIS A 52 5.28 6.00 -6.04
C HIS A 52 5.58 4.76 -6.87
N VAL A 53 4.84 3.69 -6.63
CA VAL A 53 4.94 2.45 -7.42
C VAL A 53 3.90 2.55 -8.53
N SER A 54 4.34 2.41 -9.78
CA SER A 54 3.44 2.30 -10.93
C SER A 54 2.63 1.01 -10.83
N ALA A 55 1.43 0.98 -11.41
CA ALA A 55 0.67 -0.25 -11.53
C ALA A 55 1.51 -1.33 -12.24
N ASP A 56 1.38 -2.58 -11.81
CA ASP A 56 2.09 -3.69 -12.43
C ASP A 56 1.48 -3.95 -13.82
N PRO A 57 2.27 -3.89 -14.92
CA PRO A 57 1.77 -4.15 -16.26
C PRO A 57 1.26 -5.58 -16.46
N SER A 58 1.62 -6.51 -15.56
CA SER A 58 1.19 -7.91 -15.61
C SER A 58 -0.18 -8.16 -14.99
N ASP A 59 -0.72 -7.18 -14.25
CA ASP A 59 -2.05 -7.31 -13.65
C ASP A 59 -3.12 -7.44 -14.75
N PRO A 60 -4.07 -8.39 -14.61
CA PRO A 60 -5.10 -8.58 -15.62
C PRO A 60 -5.98 -7.32 -15.72
N LEU A 61 -6.13 -6.80 -16.93
CA LEU A 61 -7.01 -5.67 -17.24
C LEU A 61 -8.33 -6.15 -17.83
N PRO A 62 -9.46 -5.49 -17.51
CA PRO A 62 -10.75 -5.82 -18.11
C PRO A 62 -10.75 -5.47 -19.61
N GLY A 63 -11.41 -6.31 -20.41
CA GLY A 63 -11.63 -6.04 -21.83
C GLY A 63 -12.86 -5.16 -22.05
N TYR A 64 -12.88 -4.43 -23.17
CA TYR A 64 -14.07 -3.68 -23.58
C TYR A 64 -15.07 -4.57 -24.32
N ASN A 65 -16.30 -4.65 -23.82
CA ASN A 65 -17.41 -5.32 -24.53
C ASN A 65 -18.18 -4.27 -25.35
N SER A 66 -18.13 -4.39 -26.68
CA SER A 66 -18.81 -3.48 -27.60
C SER A 66 -20.34 -3.63 -27.62
N ALA A 67 -20.89 -4.77 -27.19
CA ALA A 67 -22.33 -5.01 -27.16
C ALA A 67 -22.99 -4.37 -25.91
N THR A 68 -22.31 -4.39 -24.77
CA THR A 68 -22.81 -3.81 -23.50
C THR A 68 -22.23 -2.42 -23.21
N GLY A 69 -21.17 -2.02 -23.92
CA GLY A 69 -20.46 -0.75 -23.71
C GLY A 69 -19.67 -0.69 -22.40
N GLN A 70 -19.39 -1.84 -21.77
CA GLN A 70 -18.79 -1.93 -20.44
C GLN A 70 -17.41 -2.62 -20.46
N TYR A 71 -16.59 -2.30 -19.45
CA TYR A 71 -15.33 -3.00 -19.20
C TYR A 71 -15.56 -4.18 -18.26
N CYS A 72 -15.23 -5.38 -18.73
CA CYS A 72 -15.55 -6.64 -18.06
C CYS A 72 -14.36 -7.61 -18.12
N PHE A 73 -14.14 -8.36 -17.03
CA PHE A 73 -13.22 -9.49 -17.07
C PHE A 73 -13.86 -10.65 -17.84
N LYS A 74 -13.07 -11.33 -18.68
CA LYS A 74 -13.54 -12.50 -19.41
C LYS A 74 -13.73 -13.68 -18.45
N SER A 75 -14.83 -14.41 -18.58
CA SER A 75 -15.17 -15.57 -17.74
C SER A 75 -14.11 -16.68 -17.77
N SER A 76 -13.32 -16.77 -18.85
CA SER A 76 -12.21 -17.72 -18.96
C SER A 76 -11.10 -17.51 -17.91
N MET A 77 -11.03 -16.33 -17.29
CA MET A 77 -10.09 -16.07 -16.19
C MET A 77 -10.56 -16.68 -14.86
N TYR A 78 -11.84 -17.07 -14.77
CA TYR A 78 -12.43 -17.76 -13.62
C TYR A 78 -12.86 -19.18 -14.01
N SER A 79 -11.94 -19.95 -14.60
CA SER A 79 -12.12 -21.40 -14.66
C SER A 79 -11.95 -21.94 -13.23
N ASP A 80 -13.06 -22.05 -12.49
CA ASP A 80 -13.07 -22.82 -11.26
C ASP A 80 -12.86 -24.29 -11.64
N PRO A 81 -11.74 -24.92 -11.25
CA PRO A 81 -11.49 -26.33 -11.56
C PRO A 81 -12.57 -27.26 -10.98
N ASN A 82 -13.39 -26.80 -10.04
CA ASN A 82 -14.52 -27.53 -9.47
C ASN A 82 -15.87 -27.26 -10.15
N ALA A 83 -15.93 -26.50 -11.26
CA ALA A 83 -17.19 -26.14 -11.91
C ALA A 83 -17.94 -27.33 -12.55
N LEU A 84 -17.23 -28.39 -12.95
CA LEU A 84 -17.78 -29.55 -13.66
C LEU A 84 -17.90 -30.80 -12.76
N ARG A 85 -18.32 -30.62 -11.51
CA ARG A 85 -18.58 -31.76 -10.61
C ARG A 85 -19.87 -32.49 -10.99
N SER A 86 -19.98 -33.76 -10.61
CA SER A 86 -21.24 -34.50 -10.75
C SER A 86 -22.39 -33.72 -10.10
N HIS A 87 -23.55 -33.67 -10.77
CA HIS A 87 -24.74 -32.92 -10.37
C HIS A 87 -24.64 -31.37 -10.39
N THR A 88 -23.60 -30.76 -10.99
CA THR A 88 -23.53 -29.30 -11.22
C THR A 88 -24.09 -28.85 -12.57
N GLY A 89 -24.38 -29.78 -13.48
CA GLY A 89 -24.98 -29.49 -14.77
C GLY A 89 -26.47 -29.15 -14.64
N ASN A 90 -26.94 -28.15 -15.37
CA ASN A 90 -28.36 -27.73 -15.41
C ASN A 90 -29.33 -28.77 -16.00
N GLY A 91 -28.91 -30.03 -16.22
CA GLY A 91 -29.79 -31.16 -16.55
C GLY A 91 -30.70 -30.99 -17.77
N GLY A 92 -30.38 -30.07 -18.69
CA GLY A 92 -31.26 -29.76 -19.83
C GLY A 92 -32.48 -28.90 -19.49
N MET A 93 -32.49 -28.16 -18.36
CA MET A 93 -33.58 -27.24 -18.05
C MET A 93 -33.71 -26.12 -19.09
N THR A 94 -34.80 -26.14 -19.84
CA THR A 94 -35.16 -25.13 -20.85
C THR A 94 -35.73 -23.88 -20.20
N SER A 95 -34.87 -22.90 -19.95
CA SER A 95 -34.97 -21.55 -20.52
C SER A 95 -36.15 -20.58 -20.22
N SER A 96 -36.78 -20.53 -19.04
CA SER A 96 -37.61 -19.34 -18.72
C SER A 96 -37.44 -18.78 -17.30
N LEU A 97 -37.23 -19.64 -16.31
CA LEU A 97 -37.03 -19.22 -14.90
C LEU A 97 -35.56 -19.27 -14.45
N ALA A 98 -34.67 -19.75 -15.31
CA ALA A 98 -33.24 -19.81 -14.99
C ALA A 98 -32.65 -18.39 -15.01
N VAL A 99 -32.41 -17.83 -13.82
CA VAL A 99 -31.66 -16.58 -13.69
C VAL A 99 -30.22 -16.88 -14.10
N GLY A 100 -29.88 -16.51 -15.34
CA GLY A 100 -28.51 -16.60 -15.84
C GLY A 100 -27.58 -15.82 -14.90
N LYS A 101 -26.47 -16.45 -14.51
CA LYS A 101 -25.40 -15.71 -13.82
C LYS A 101 -24.95 -14.58 -14.76
N LYS A 102 -25.03 -13.33 -14.32
CA LYS A 102 -24.49 -12.21 -15.09
C LYS A 102 -23.00 -12.49 -15.34
N LEU A 103 -22.65 -12.65 -16.61
CA LEU A 103 -21.30 -13.05 -17.04
C LEU A 103 -20.27 -11.92 -16.88
N GLU A 104 -20.73 -10.73 -16.51
CA GLU A 104 -19.95 -9.51 -16.54
C GLU A 104 -20.21 -8.73 -15.26
N VAL A 105 -19.27 -8.82 -14.32
CA VAL A 105 -19.21 -7.86 -13.22
C VAL A 105 -18.53 -6.61 -13.79
N PRO A 106 -19.21 -5.47 -13.92
CA PRO A 106 -18.58 -4.24 -14.39
C PRO A 106 -17.48 -3.86 -13.40
N VAL A 107 -16.28 -3.61 -13.94
CA VAL A 107 -15.09 -3.33 -13.13
C VAL A 107 -14.94 -1.81 -13.02
N GLY A 108 -14.95 -1.31 -11.78
CA GLY A 108 -14.56 0.07 -11.50
C GLY A 108 -13.06 0.30 -11.70
N PRO A 109 -12.60 1.56 -11.83
CA PRO A 109 -11.18 1.84 -11.93
C PRO A 109 -10.42 1.34 -10.68
N PRO A 110 -9.15 0.91 -10.82
CA PRO A 110 -8.34 0.50 -9.69
C PRO A 110 -8.07 1.67 -8.73
N VAL A 111 -7.82 1.35 -7.46
CA VAL A 111 -7.50 2.38 -6.46
C VAL A 111 -6.10 2.94 -6.74
N CYS A 112 -6.03 4.21 -7.14
CA CYS A 112 -4.79 4.92 -7.49
C CYS A 112 -3.86 5.18 -6.28
N GLY A 113 -4.36 5.03 -5.04
CA GLY A 113 -3.53 5.08 -3.84
C GLY A 113 -2.89 6.45 -3.54
N ALA A 114 -3.45 7.55 -4.09
CA ALA A 114 -2.87 8.89 -3.99
C ALA A 114 -2.65 9.38 -2.55
N PHE A 115 -3.55 9.03 -1.63
CA PHE A 115 -3.48 9.41 -0.20
C PHE A 115 -2.81 8.35 0.68
N ARG A 116 -2.30 7.26 0.10
CA ARG A 116 -1.59 6.25 0.88
C ARG A 116 -0.23 6.79 1.30
N GLU A 117 0.13 6.56 2.55
CA GLU A 117 1.46 6.85 3.06
C GLU A 117 2.53 6.16 2.19
N ARG A 118 3.59 6.89 1.87
CA ARG A 118 4.66 6.40 1.00
C ARG A 118 5.84 5.95 1.85
N ALA A 119 6.58 4.97 1.35
CA ALA A 119 7.79 4.53 2.01
C ALA A 119 8.81 5.69 2.08
N ASN A 120 9.38 5.88 3.27
CA ASN A 120 10.48 6.81 3.53
C ASN A 120 11.59 6.05 4.28
N PRO A 121 12.48 5.33 3.57
CA PRO A 121 13.54 4.58 4.22
C PRO A 121 14.56 5.51 4.90
N PRO A 122 15.33 5.03 5.89
CA PRO A 122 16.22 5.85 6.72
C PRO A 122 17.54 6.21 6.02
N ASN A 123 17.51 6.57 4.75
CA ASN A 123 18.69 6.84 3.91
C ASN A 123 18.91 8.34 3.64
N THR A 124 18.53 9.21 4.58
CA THR A 124 18.74 10.65 4.43
C THR A 124 20.20 11.02 4.59
N GLU A 125 20.68 12.00 3.82
CA GLU A 125 22.06 12.50 3.97
C GLU A 125 22.30 13.14 5.35
N PHE A 126 21.26 13.73 5.96
CA PHE A 126 21.34 14.22 7.34
C PHE A 126 21.75 13.10 8.31
N ARG A 127 21.07 11.95 8.24
CA ARG A 127 21.39 10.79 9.08
C ARG A 127 22.81 10.31 8.82
N ARG A 128 23.21 10.20 7.55
CA ARG A 128 24.56 9.81 7.15
C ARG A 128 25.64 10.75 7.69
N PHE A 129 25.42 12.05 7.65
CA PHE A 129 26.40 13.04 8.14
C PHE A 129 26.47 13.06 9.67
N TYR A 130 25.32 12.89 10.33
CA TYR A 130 25.26 12.76 11.78
C TYR A 130 25.97 11.50 12.28
N GLU A 131 25.74 10.33 11.66
CA GLU A 131 26.39 9.07 12.01
C GLU A 131 27.92 9.11 11.79
N ARG A 132 28.42 9.93 10.84
CA ARG A 132 29.87 10.15 10.67
C ARG A 132 30.49 11.11 11.70
N GLY A 133 29.68 11.89 12.42
CA GLY A 133 30.17 12.93 13.33
C GLY A 133 30.69 14.20 12.64
N ASP A 134 30.27 14.46 11.40
CA ASP A 134 30.71 15.62 10.60
C ASP A 134 29.95 16.91 10.98
N LEU A 135 28.75 16.75 11.57
CA LEU A 135 27.90 17.88 11.93
C LEU A 135 28.32 18.46 13.29
N PRO A 136 28.63 19.77 13.39
CA PRO A 136 28.98 20.43 14.65
C PRO A 136 27.71 20.76 15.45
N ILE A 137 26.94 19.73 15.83
CA ILE A 137 25.65 19.87 16.54
C ILE A 137 25.63 19.01 17.80
N GLN A 138 25.06 19.55 18.88
CA GLN A 138 24.82 18.85 20.14
C GLN A 138 23.47 19.30 20.70
N ILE A 139 22.79 18.39 21.41
CA ILE A 139 21.54 18.69 22.10
C ILE A 139 21.89 19.23 23.50
N GLU A 140 21.38 20.41 23.83
CA GLU A 140 21.34 20.93 25.20
C GLU A 140 20.08 20.39 25.87
N HIS A 141 20.24 19.77 27.03
CA HIS A 141 19.18 19.08 27.78
C HIS A 141 18.80 19.84 29.03
#